data_AF-A0ABD1UY21-F1
#
_entry.id   AF-A0ABD1UY21-F1
#
_cell.length_a   1.000
_cell.length_b   1.000
_cell.length_c   1.000
_cell.angle_alpha   90.00
_cell.angle_beta   90.00
_cell.angle_gamma   90.00
#
_symmetry.space_group_name_H-M   'P 1'
#
loop_
_entity.id
_entity.type
_entity.pdbx_description
1 polymer ?
#
loop_
_entity_poly.entity_id
_entity_poly.type
_entity_poly.pdbx_seq_one_letter_code
_entity_poly.pdbx_strand_id
1 'polypeptide(L)'
;MQKNIRQSCQKGSTVISTTSSKTWPEVGEVYHLYFSVCSRSHLYVVEVDIAKSTIFIYDPNRSCSTDDQIRTELKPMTKILMILMKKINIVIDALAIEWITTTSKQSNSGDCGVYAIKYIEFLSIDRQAELVNGFHMQKLMRKLVVELYTTDCIP
;
A
#
# COMPACT_ATOMS: atom_id res chain seq x y z
N MET A 1 -19.88 27.66 -54.90
CA MET A 1 -19.74 29.00 -54.29
C MET A 1 -19.52 28.80 -52.79
N GLN A 2 -18.27 28.98 -52.34
CA GLN A 2 -17.80 28.68 -50.99
C GLN A 2 -18.33 29.73 -49.99
N LYS A 3 -18.75 29.30 -48.79
CA LYS A 3 -18.86 30.17 -47.61
C LYS A 3 -17.85 29.73 -46.56
N ASN A 4 -16.82 30.56 -46.38
CA ASN A 4 -15.87 30.50 -45.28
C ASN A 4 -16.58 30.89 -43.97
N ILE A 5 -16.60 29.99 -42.99
CA ILE A 5 -16.87 30.34 -41.59
C ILE A 5 -15.59 30.06 -40.81
N ARG A 6 -14.89 31.12 -40.44
CA ARG A 6 -13.80 31.08 -39.46
C ARG A 6 -14.43 30.88 -38.08
N GLN A 7 -14.39 29.67 -37.54
CA GLN A 7 -14.60 29.46 -36.11
C GLN A 7 -13.31 29.83 -35.38
N SER A 8 -13.38 30.87 -34.54
CA SER A 8 -12.34 31.21 -33.61
C SER A 8 -12.24 30.11 -32.54
N CYS A 9 -11.05 29.57 -32.35
CA CYS A 9 -10.73 28.65 -31.27
C CYS A 9 -10.76 29.44 -29.95
N GLN A 10 -11.89 29.42 -29.24
CA GLN A 10 -11.91 29.84 -27.85
C GLN A 10 -11.20 28.76 -27.03
N LYS A 11 -10.07 29.13 -26.42
CA LYS A 11 -9.39 28.32 -25.42
C LYS A 11 -10.39 28.02 -24.31
N GLY A 12 -10.86 26.77 -24.26
CA GLY A 12 -11.55 26.24 -23.09
C GLY A 12 -10.57 26.28 -21.93
N SER A 13 -10.71 27.28 -21.06
CA SER A 13 -10.09 27.27 -19.76
C SER A 13 -10.72 26.11 -18.99
N THR A 14 -9.98 24.99 -18.90
CA THR A 14 -10.34 23.90 -18.00
C THR A 14 -10.32 24.46 -16.58
N VAL A 15 -11.51 24.76 -16.06
CA VAL A 15 -11.71 24.97 -14.64
C VAL A 15 -11.40 23.63 -13.99
N ILE A 16 -10.23 23.52 -13.35
CA ILE A 16 -9.92 22.38 -12.49
C ILE A 16 -10.92 22.47 -11.34
N SER A 17 -11.94 21.62 -11.40
CA SER A 17 -12.84 21.34 -10.28
C SER A 17 -11.99 20.89 -9.09
N THR A 18 -11.77 21.78 -8.12
CA THR A 18 -11.01 21.54 -6.89
C THR A 18 -11.75 20.69 -5.86
N THR A 19 -12.90 20.12 -6.21
CA THR A 19 -13.74 19.33 -5.31
C THR A 19 -13.77 17.87 -5.72
N SER A 20 -12.74 17.11 -5.36
CA SER A 20 -12.89 15.64 -5.26
C SER A 20 -12.06 15.01 -4.14
N SER A 21 -11.80 15.74 -3.04
CA SER A 21 -11.51 15.02 -1.80
C SER A 21 -12.82 14.34 -1.38
N LYS A 22 -13.01 13.09 -1.79
CA LYS A 22 -13.99 12.23 -1.11
C LYS A 22 -13.57 12.20 0.34
N THR A 23 -14.34 12.87 1.20
CA THR A 23 -14.22 12.68 2.64
C THR A 23 -14.55 11.21 2.88
N TRP A 24 -13.71 10.51 3.65
CA TRP A 24 -13.97 9.16 4.12
C TRP A 24 -14.63 9.29 5.49
N PRO A 25 -15.97 9.47 5.57
CA PRO A 25 -16.63 9.95 6.78
C PRO A 25 -16.85 8.81 7.79
N GLU A 26 -16.70 7.57 7.35
CA GLU A 26 -16.96 6.35 8.11
C GLU A 26 -15.69 5.73 8.71
N VAL A 27 -14.51 6.17 8.28
CA VAL A 27 -13.26 5.73 8.88
C VAL A 27 -13.07 6.57 10.13
N GLY A 28 -13.14 5.93 11.29
CA GLY A 28 -12.82 6.57 12.57
C GLY A 28 -11.34 6.97 12.65
N GLU A 29 -10.76 6.91 13.83
CA GLU A 29 -9.34 7.20 14.00
C GLU A 29 -8.48 6.15 13.28
N VAL A 30 -7.60 6.62 12.39
CA VAL A 30 -6.66 5.77 11.65
C VAL A 30 -5.39 5.60 12.47
N TYR A 31 -5.17 4.40 13.00
CA TYR A 31 -4.00 4.06 13.80
C TYR A 31 -2.92 3.29 13.03
N HIS A 32 -3.31 2.59 11.96
CA HIS A 32 -2.43 1.77 11.15
C HIS A 32 -2.46 2.24 9.69
N LEU A 33 -1.28 2.32 9.07
CA LEU A 33 -1.13 2.52 7.62
C LEU A 33 -0.38 1.33 7.03
N TYR A 34 -0.86 0.81 5.89
CA TYR A 34 -0.24 -0.31 5.20
C TYR A 34 0.24 0.11 3.82
N PHE A 35 1.50 -0.16 3.49
CA PHE A 35 2.09 0.09 2.18
C PHE A 35 2.76 -1.17 1.66
N SER A 36 2.44 -1.56 0.43
CA SER A 36 3.26 -2.52 -0.32
C SER A 36 4.40 -1.78 -0.99
N VAL A 37 5.65 -2.19 -0.74
CA VAL A 37 6.84 -1.62 -1.37
C VAL A 37 7.44 -2.63 -2.31
N CYS A 38 7.62 -2.22 -3.57
CA CYS A 38 8.29 -3.03 -4.59
C CYS A 38 9.73 -2.54 -4.75
N SER A 39 10.70 -3.38 -4.41
CA SER A 39 12.12 -3.13 -4.68
C SER A 39 12.73 -4.36 -5.32
N ARG A 40 13.49 -4.17 -6.41
CA ARG A 40 14.21 -5.23 -7.13
C ARG A 40 13.34 -6.45 -7.50
N SER A 41 12.11 -6.19 -7.94
CA SER A 41 11.12 -7.22 -8.29
C SER A 41 10.68 -8.09 -7.11
N HIS A 42 10.87 -7.60 -5.88
CA HIS A 42 10.40 -8.22 -4.65
C HIS A 42 9.44 -7.26 -3.93
N LEU A 43 8.36 -7.83 -3.39
CA LEU A 43 7.34 -7.09 -2.64
C LEU A 43 7.47 -7.42 -1.15
N TYR A 44 7.58 -6.37 -0.34
CA TYR A 44 7.45 -6.43 1.12
C TYR A 44 6.38 -5.43 1.58
N VAL A 45 5.90 -5.61 2.80
CA VAL A 45 4.89 -4.74 3.41
C VAL A 45 5.53 -3.89 4.49
N VAL A 46 5.13 -2.63 4.50
CA VAL A 46 5.42 -1.65 5.54
C VAL A 46 4.11 -1.37 6.27
N GLU A 47 4.04 -1.75 7.53
CA GLU A 47 2.97 -1.37 8.44
C GLU A 47 3.48 -0.23 9.33
N VAL A 48 2.74 0.87 9.41
CA VAL A 48 3.03 1.98 10.31
C VAL A 48 1.99 1.97 11.41
N ASP A 49 2.42 1.64 12.62
CA ASP A 49 1.61 1.75 13.84
C ASP A 49 1.92 3.12 14.47
N ILE A 50 0.97 4.04 14.31
CA ILE A 50 1.12 5.43 14.77
C ILE A 50 1.16 5.47 16.30
N ALA A 51 0.36 4.65 16.98
CA ALA A 51 0.29 4.61 18.43
C ALA A 51 1.60 4.11 19.04
N LYS A 52 2.24 3.13 18.42
CA LYS A 52 3.56 2.62 18.83
C LYS A 52 4.74 3.45 18.33
N SER A 53 4.51 4.38 17.40
CA SER A 53 5.59 5.08 16.69
C SER A 53 6.57 4.11 16.02
N THR A 54 6.04 3.02 15.46
CA THR A 54 6.86 1.94 14.89
C THR A 54 6.43 1.62 13.47
N ILE A 55 7.43 1.43 12.62
CA ILE A 55 7.30 0.84 11.29
C ILE A 55 7.65 -0.64 11.40
N PHE A 56 6.68 -1.52 11.16
CA PHE A 56 6.87 -2.95 11.03
C PHE A 56 7.11 -3.33 9.57
N ILE A 57 8.15 -4.12 9.34
CA ILE A 57 8.52 -4.63 8.01
C ILE A 57 8.18 -6.11 7.95
N TYR A 58 7.20 -6.44 7.13
CA TYR A 58 6.91 -7.81 6.76
C TYR A 58 7.54 -8.11 5.40
N ASP A 59 8.59 -8.93 5.43
CA ASP A 59 9.29 -9.39 4.24
C ASP A 59 9.15 -10.92 4.12
N PRO A 60 8.31 -11.43 3.20
CA PRO A 60 8.11 -12.86 3.02
C PRO A 60 9.36 -13.57 2.46
N ASN A 61 10.31 -12.84 1.88
CA ASN A 61 11.58 -13.37 1.38
C ASN A 61 12.77 -12.43 1.68
N ARG A 62 13.31 -12.56 2.89
CA ARG A 62 14.46 -11.79 3.38
C ARG A 62 15.79 -12.04 2.65
N SER A 63 15.82 -12.85 1.60
CA SER A 63 17.03 -13.03 0.77
C SER A 63 17.18 -11.97 -0.33
N CYS A 64 16.11 -11.22 -0.65
CA CYS A 64 16.10 -10.28 -1.76
C CYS A 64 16.80 -8.94 -1.46
N SER A 65 16.76 -8.49 -0.21
CA SER A 65 17.35 -7.23 0.24
C SER A 65 17.89 -7.37 1.66
N THR A 66 18.97 -6.64 1.96
CA THR A 66 19.47 -6.54 3.34
C THR A 66 18.67 -5.52 4.14
N ASP A 67 18.72 -5.63 5.47
CA ASP A 67 18.04 -4.69 6.37
C ASP A 67 18.49 -3.24 6.14
N ASP A 68 19.78 -3.01 5.89
CA ASP A 68 20.33 -1.68 5.59
C ASP A 68 19.83 -1.10 4.26
N GLN A 69 19.61 -1.96 3.26
CA GLN A 69 19.04 -1.54 1.98
C GLN A 69 17.61 -1.09 2.18
N ILE A 70 16.78 -1.90 2.86
CA ILE A 70 15.39 -1.54 3.17
C ILE A 70 15.34 -0.25 4.01
N ARG A 71 16.16 -0.13 5.06
CA ARG A 71 16.24 1.11 5.86
C ARG A 71 16.57 2.32 5.00
N THR A 72 17.48 2.17 4.05
CA THR A 72 17.87 3.27 3.14
C THR A 72 16.74 3.64 2.18
N GLU A 73 16.05 2.65 1.63
CA GLU A 73 14.88 2.84 0.76
C GLU A 73 13.71 3.51 1.49
N LEU A 74 13.53 3.24 2.78
CA LEU A 74 12.43 3.80 3.57
C LEU A 74 12.69 5.22 4.10
N LYS A 75 13.93 5.71 4.06
CA LYS A 75 14.27 7.07 4.53
C LYS A 75 13.34 8.18 3.99
N PRO A 76 13.00 8.24 2.69
CA PRO A 76 12.09 9.24 2.17
C PRO A 76 10.68 9.08 2.73
N MET A 77 10.18 7.85 2.83
CA MET A 77 8.85 7.54 3.38
C MET A 77 8.75 7.99 4.84
N THR A 78 9.72 7.62 5.69
CA THR A 78 9.76 8.03 7.09
C THR A 78 9.73 9.55 7.23
N LYS A 79 10.51 10.29 6.43
CA LYS A 79 10.50 11.76 6.45
C LYS A 79 9.12 12.34 6.10
N ILE A 80 8.49 11.81 5.05
CA ILE A 80 7.16 12.25 4.62
C ILE A 80 6.12 11.97 5.72
N LEU A 81 6.13 10.77 6.30
CA LEU A 81 5.24 10.41 7.39
C LEU A 81 5.37 11.35 8.59
N MET A 82 6.61 11.65 9.01
CA MET A 82 6.85 12.59 10.11
C MET A 82 6.33 14.00 9.82
N ILE A 83 6.48 14.49 8.58
CA ILE A 83 5.92 15.79 8.17
C ILE A 83 4.39 15.76 8.21
N LEU A 84 3.77 14.68 7.75
CA LEU A 84 2.32 14.51 7.75
C LEU A 84 1.76 14.43 9.19
N MET A 85 2.39 13.62 10.06
CA MET A 85 2.05 13.50 11.48
C MET A 85 2.10 14.87 12.18
N LYS A 86 3.17 15.64 11.96
CA LYS A 86 3.28 17.00 12.50
C LYS A 86 2.16 17.92 12.01
N LYS A 87 1.76 17.82 10.73
CA LYS A 87 0.66 18.64 10.17
C LYS A 87 -0.69 18.35 10.80
N ILE A 88 -0.90 17.14 11.31
CA ILE A 88 -2.12 16.74 12.01
C ILE A 88 -1.98 16.79 13.54
N ASN A 89 -0.95 17.49 14.05
CA ASN A 89 -0.66 17.67 15.47
C ASN A 89 -0.35 16.37 16.24
N ILE A 90 0.12 15.33 15.55
CA ILE A 90 0.69 14.15 16.19
C ILE A 90 2.17 14.42 16.44
N VAL A 91 2.58 14.35 17.70
CA VAL A 91 3.97 14.57 18.13
C VAL A 91 4.64 13.22 18.33
N ILE A 92 5.54 12.88 17.41
CA ILE A 92 6.39 11.70 17.47
C ILE A 92 7.83 12.19 17.26
N ASP A 93 8.76 11.73 18.09
CA ASP A 93 10.17 12.14 17.99
C ASP A 93 10.88 11.40 16.86
N ALA A 94 10.64 10.10 16.74
CA ALA A 94 11.18 9.24 15.70
C ALA A 94 10.28 8.01 15.49
N LEU A 95 10.34 7.45 14.28
CA LEU A 95 9.73 6.14 13.99
C LEU A 95 10.78 5.05 14.14
N ALA A 96 10.52 4.08 15.02
CA ALA A 96 11.30 2.85 15.10
C ALA A 96 11.07 1.99 13.84
N ILE A 97 12.00 1.09 13.52
CA ILE A 97 11.83 0.10 12.44
C ILE A 97 12.11 -1.28 13.02
N GLU A 98 11.12 -2.17 12.90
CA GLU A 98 11.14 -3.53 13.42
C GLU A 98 10.80 -4.54 12.32
N TRP A 99 11.44 -5.71 12.32
CA TRP A 99 11.19 -6.77 11.34
C TRP A 99 10.26 -7.82 11.94
N ILE A 100 9.22 -8.15 11.21
CA ILE A 100 8.36 -9.28 11.54
C ILE A 100 9.09 -10.57 11.15
N THR A 101 9.29 -11.43 12.14
CA THR A 101 10.05 -12.69 11.99
C THR A 101 9.26 -13.94 12.36
N THR A 102 8.07 -13.78 12.94
CA THR A 102 7.19 -14.86 13.41
C THR A 102 6.38 -15.51 12.30
N THR A 103 6.24 -14.85 11.16
CA THR A 103 5.44 -15.27 10.02
C THR A 103 6.14 -16.29 9.13
N SER A 104 5.37 -17.07 8.37
CA SER A 104 5.93 -17.99 7.40
C SER A 104 6.74 -17.28 6.30
N LYS A 105 7.77 -17.98 5.80
CA LYS A 105 8.60 -17.54 4.69
C LYS A 105 8.05 -18.07 3.38
N GLN A 106 8.17 -17.27 2.34
CA GLN A 106 7.91 -17.67 0.96
C GLN A 106 8.91 -18.72 0.50
N SER A 107 8.41 -19.74 -0.21
CA SER A 107 9.22 -20.80 -0.80
C SER A 107 9.34 -20.70 -2.32
N ASN A 108 8.32 -20.18 -3.02
CA ASN A 108 8.30 -20.12 -4.48
C ASN A 108 8.50 -18.68 -4.96
N SER A 109 9.31 -18.46 -5.98
CA SER A 109 9.43 -17.16 -6.64
C SER A 109 8.06 -16.68 -7.17
N GLY A 110 7.80 -15.37 -7.11
CA GLY A 110 6.56 -14.75 -7.58
C GLY A 110 5.41 -14.69 -6.57
N ASP A 111 5.44 -15.48 -5.49
CA ASP A 111 4.39 -15.46 -4.46
C ASP A 111 4.41 -14.19 -3.57
N CYS A 112 5.47 -13.36 -3.60
CA CYS A 112 5.68 -12.24 -2.66
C CYS A 112 4.53 -11.23 -2.67
N GLY A 113 3.92 -10.97 -3.83
CA GLY A 113 2.74 -10.12 -3.94
C GLY A 113 1.50 -10.71 -3.26
N VAL A 114 1.30 -12.02 -3.35
CA VAL A 114 0.18 -12.72 -2.70
C VAL A 114 0.36 -12.74 -1.19
N TYR A 115 1.58 -13.01 -0.72
CA TYR A 115 1.93 -12.89 0.70
C TYR A 115 1.69 -11.48 1.22
N ALA A 116 2.13 -10.44 0.50
CA ALA A 116 1.92 -9.05 0.88
C ALA A 116 0.42 -8.70 1.01
N ILE A 117 -0.38 -9.06 0.01
CA ILE A 117 -1.84 -8.85 0.04
C ILE A 117 -2.48 -9.59 1.22
N LYS A 118 -2.12 -10.86 1.43
CA LYS A 118 -2.71 -11.66 2.51
C LYS A 118 -2.31 -11.19 3.90
N TYR A 119 -1.09 -10.71 4.06
CA TYR A 119 -0.64 -10.07 5.30
C TYR A 119 -1.50 -8.84 5.63
N ILE A 120 -1.67 -7.93 4.66
CA ILE A 120 -2.50 -6.73 4.84
C ILE A 120 -3.97 -7.10 5.08
N GLU A 121 -4.51 -8.06 4.33
CA GLU A 121 -5.89 -8.54 4.48
C GLU A 121 -6.14 -9.13 5.87
N PHE A 122 -5.20 -9.88 6.44
CA PHE A 122 -5.35 -10.45 7.77
C PHE A 122 -5.33 -9.36 8.83
N LEU A 123 -4.39 -8.42 8.74
CA LEU A 123 -4.32 -7.31 9.68
C LEU A 123 -5.55 -6.40 9.61
N SER A 124 -6.09 -6.15 8.42
CA SER A 124 -7.24 -5.26 8.24
C SER A 124 -8.55 -5.82 8.81
N ILE A 125 -8.62 -7.12 9.09
CA ILE A 125 -9.76 -7.80 9.73
C ILE A 125 -9.44 -8.32 11.13
N ASP A 126 -8.39 -7.78 11.76
CA ASP A 126 -7.93 -8.15 13.11
C ASP A 126 -7.65 -9.66 13.25
N ARG A 127 -6.95 -10.22 12.27
CA ARG A 127 -6.48 -11.61 12.27
C ARG A 127 -4.96 -11.67 12.39
N GLN A 128 -4.49 -12.70 13.07
CA GLN A 128 -3.07 -12.96 13.30
C GLN A 128 -2.32 -13.18 11.99
N ALA A 129 -1.31 -12.36 11.71
CA ALA A 129 -0.51 -12.44 10.51
C ALA A 129 0.30 -13.75 10.40
N GLU A 130 0.59 -14.41 11.52
CA GLU A 130 1.25 -15.71 11.59
C GLU A 130 0.50 -16.81 10.81
N LEU A 131 -0.80 -16.65 10.63
CA LEU A 131 -1.63 -17.59 9.88
C LEU A 131 -1.43 -17.51 8.37
N VAL A 132 -0.77 -16.45 7.87
CA VAL A 132 -0.38 -16.33 6.45
C VAL A 132 0.69 -17.36 6.16
N ASN A 133 0.34 -18.39 5.38
CA ASN A 133 1.22 -19.51 5.04
C ASN A 133 1.16 -19.94 3.57
N GLY A 134 2.26 -20.53 3.10
CA GLY A 134 2.49 -20.84 1.69
C GLY A 134 1.59 -21.89 1.06
N PHE A 135 0.92 -22.72 1.87
CA PHE A 135 0.25 -23.92 1.38
C PHE A 135 -0.83 -23.63 0.34
N HIS A 136 -1.44 -22.44 0.37
CA HIS A 136 -2.51 -22.05 -0.53
C HIS A 136 -2.18 -20.89 -1.48
N MET A 137 -0.94 -20.39 -1.51
CA MET A 137 -0.62 -19.12 -2.21
C MET A 137 -0.97 -19.13 -3.70
N GLN A 138 -0.68 -20.22 -4.42
CA GLN A 138 -1.03 -20.36 -5.83
C GLN A 138 -2.56 -20.40 -6.07
N LYS A 139 -3.32 -21.04 -5.17
CA LYS A 139 -4.79 -21.07 -5.25
C LYS A 139 -5.38 -19.70 -4.91
N LEU A 140 -4.80 -19.01 -3.93
CA LEU A 140 -5.19 -17.65 -3.55
C LEU A 140 -4.90 -16.65 -4.66
N MET A 141 -3.76 -16.77 -5.36
CA MET A 141 -3.45 -15.95 -6.54
C MET A 141 -4.53 -16.10 -7.61
N ARG A 142 -4.91 -17.34 -7.96
CA ARG A 142 -5.99 -17.58 -8.93
C ARG A 142 -7.33 -17.01 -8.46
N LYS A 143 -7.66 -17.18 -7.18
CA LYS A 143 -8.86 -16.60 -6.59
C LYS A 143 -8.86 -15.06 -6.73
N LEU A 144 -7.77 -14.39 -6.37
CA LEU A 144 -7.63 -12.93 -6.47
C LEU A 144 -7.76 -12.46 -7.94
N VAL A 145 -7.15 -13.18 -8.88
CA VAL A 145 -7.30 -12.89 -10.32
C VAL A 145 -8.77 -12.99 -10.73
N VAL A 146 -9.46 -14.07 -10.35
CA VAL A 146 -10.90 -14.20 -10.63
C VAL A 146 -11.67 -13.03 -10.02
N GLU A 147 -11.47 -12.72 -8.74
CA GLU A 147 -12.15 -11.60 -8.06
C GLU A 147 -11.91 -10.25 -8.75
N LEU A 148 -10.69 -9.98 -9.24
CA LEU A 148 -10.39 -8.75 -9.97
C LEU A 148 -11.10 -8.67 -11.33
N TYR A 149 -11.12 -9.77 -12.09
CA TYR A 149 -11.64 -9.79 -13.47
C TYR A 149 -13.12 -10.17 -13.59
N THR A 150 -13.76 -10.68 -12.54
CA THR A 150 -15.19 -11.00 -12.53
C THR A 150 -16.05 -9.94 -11.86
N THR A 151 -15.51 -8.74 -11.60
CA THR A 151 -16.29 -7.62 -11.00
C THR A 151 -17.32 -7.01 -11.95
N ASP A 152 -17.35 -7.43 -13.23
CA ASP A 152 -18.37 -7.04 -14.20
C ASP A 152 -19.54 -8.03 -14.26
N CYS A 153 -20.29 -8.23 -13.16
CA CYS A 153 -21.66 -8.79 -13.19
C CYS A 153 -22.37 -8.52 -11.86
N ILE A 154 -22.70 -7.25 -11.59
CA ILE A 154 -23.86 -6.90 -10.76
C ILE A 154 -25.03 -6.75 -11.76
N PRO A 155 -26.01 -7.66 -11.80
CA PRO A 155 -27.25 -7.45 -12.56
C PRO A 155 -28.08 -6.28 -12.00
#